data_AF-F3FJF6-F1
#
_entry.id   AF-F3FJF6-F1
#
_cell.length_a   1.000
_cell.length_b   1.000
_cell.length_c   1.000
_cell.angle_alpha   90.00
_cell.angle_beta   90.00
_cell.angle_gamma   90.00
#
_symmetry.space_group_name_H-M   'P 1'
#
loop_
_entity.id
_entity.type
_entity.pdbx_description
1 polymer ?
#
loop_
_entity_poly.entity_id
_entity_poly.type
_entity_poly.pdbx_seq_one_letter_code
_entity_poly.pdbx_strand_id
1 'polypeptide(L)' 'AGQPIITPSTIRGELIAQYARLEEEGHVENAETFAQHLIVERDGNDPSRVNVMFPPDYINGLRVFALLNQFRLQYDEAA' A
#
# COMPACT_ATOMS: atom_id res chain seq x y z
N ALA A 1 -9.43 -7.99 -27.35
CA ALA A 1 -9.39 -7.96 -25.87
C ALA A 1 -9.38 -6.50 -25.44
N GLY A 2 -10.32 -6.09 -24.60
CA GLY A 2 -10.34 -4.72 -24.07
C GLY A 2 -9.17 -4.52 -23.12
N GLN A 3 -8.47 -3.38 -23.21
CA GLN A 3 -7.41 -3.06 -22.26
C GLN A 3 -7.98 -3.12 -20.84
N PRO A 4 -7.33 -3.81 -19.89
CA PRO A 4 -7.73 -3.74 -18.50
C PRO A 4 -7.63 -2.28 -18.05
N ILE A 5 -8.78 -1.64 -17.85
CA ILE A 5 -8.85 -0.30 -17.29
C ILE A 5 -8.74 -0.46 -15.78
N ILE A 6 -7.58 -0.09 -15.23
CA ILE A 6 -7.44 0.09 -13.79
C ILE A 6 -8.26 1.30 -13.37
N THR A 7 -9.09 1.14 -12.33
CA THR A 7 -9.88 2.21 -11.73
C THR A 7 -9.47 2.43 -10.27
N PRO A 8 -9.78 3.59 -9.68
CA PRO A 8 -9.61 3.80 -8.23
C PRO A 8 -10.30 2.74 -7.37
N SER A 9 -11.47 2.24 -7.77
CA SER A 9 -12.17 1.19 -7.04
C SER A 9 -11.46 -0.16 -7.11
N THR A 10 -10.87 -0.53 -8.25
CA THR A 10 -10.03 -1.73 -8.37
C THR A 10 -8.79 -1.63 -7.48
N ILE A 11 -8.10 -0.49 -7.50
CA ILE A 11 -6.93 -0.26 -6.63
C ILE A 11 -7.32 -0.35 -5.15
N ARG A 12 -8.43 0.28 -4.76
CA ARG A 12 -8.92 0.21 -3.38
C ARG A 12 -9.24 -1.22 -2.95
N GLY A 13 -9.87 -2.02 -3.83
CA GLY A 13 -10.14 -3.43 -3.56
C GLY A 13 -8.87 -4.24 -3.33
N GLU A 14 -7.84 -4.03 -4.16
CA GLU A 14 -6.55 -4.71 -4.01
C GLU A 14 -5.85 -4.32 -2.71
N LEU A 15 -5.80 -3.03 -2.37
CA LEU A 15 -5.17 -2.57 -1.13
C LEU A 15 -5.86 -3.14 0.12
N ILE A 16 -7.19 -3.28 0.11
CA ILE A 16 -7.94 -3.93 1.20
C ILE A 16 -7.59 -5.42 1.27
N ALA A 17 -7.54 -6.11 0.12
CA ALA A 17 -7.20 -7.54 0.09
C ALA A 17 -5.79 -7.80 0.61
N GLN A 18 -4.82 -6.96 0.24
CA GLN A 18 -3.45 -7.05 0.75
C GLN A 18 -3.38 -6.71 2.24
N TYR A 19 -4.13 -5.72 2.71
CA TYR A 19 -4.18 -5.40 4.14
C TYR A 19 -4.77 -6.53 4.98
N ALA A 20 -5.83 -7.20 4.49
CA ALA A 20 -6.40 -8.37 5.15
C ALA A 20 -5.38 -9.51 5.24
N ARG A 21 -4.59 -9.74 4.19
CA ARG A 21 -3.47 -10.69 4.23
C ARG A 21 -2.43 -10.30 5.28
N LEU A 22 -2.06 -9.02 5.34
CA LEU A 22 -1.11 -8.53 6.35
C LEU A 22 -1.65 -8.68 7.77
N GLU A 23 -2.96 -8.57 7.97
CA GLU A 23 -3.62 -8.82 9.27
C GLU A 23 -3.53 -10.30 9.66
N GLU A 24 -3.80 -11.22 8.72
CA GLU A 24 -3.63 -12.67 8.93
C GLU A 24 -2.18 -13.05 9.26
N GLU A 25 -1.20 -12.38 8.64
CA GLU A 25 0.23 -12.55 8.90
C GLU A 25 0.70 -11.89 10.21
N GLY A 26 -0.16 -11.12 10.88
CA GLY A 26 0.13 -10.43 12.13
C GLY A 26 1.04 -9.21 11.96
N HIS A 27 0.95 -8.50 10.83
CA HIS A 27 1.69 -7.25 10.59
C HIS A 27 0.87 -5.99 10.91
N VAL A 28 -0.44 -6.08 10.75
CA VAL A 28 -1.41 -5.01 10.99
C VAL A 28 -2.61 -5.54 11.75
N GLU A 29 -3.45 -4.65 12.25
CA GLU A 29 -4.72 -4.94 12.91
C GLU A 29 -5.84 -4.07 12.34
N ASN A 30 -7.08 -4.40 12.71
CA ASN A 30 -8.30 -3.63 12.42
C ASN A 30 -8.56 -3.39 10.90
N ALA A 31 -8.48 -4.44 10.07
CA ALA A 31 -8.65 -4.33 8.61
C ALA A 31 -9.98 -3.70 8.16
N GLU A 32 -11.06 -3.94 8.90
CA GLU A 32 -12.36 -3.31 8.61
C GLU A 32 -12.30 -1.78 8.80
N THR A 33 -11.69 -1.32 9.90
CA THR A 33 -11.49 0.11 10.17
C THR A 33 -10.52 0.73 9.16
N PHE A 34 -9.45 0.03 8.79
CA PHE A 34 -8.56 0.44 7.71
C PHE A 34 -9.35 0.65 6.40
N ALA A 35 -10.19 -0.31 6.01
CA ALA A 35 -10.97 -0.21 4.78
C ALA A 35 -11.90 1.02 4.80
N GLN A 36 -12.55 1.32 5.93
CA GLN A 36 -13.42 2.50 6.07
C GLN A 36 -12.68 3.83 5.84
N HIS A 37 -11.41 3.92 6.25
CA HIS A 37 -10.62 5.14 6.19
C HIS A 37 -9.68 5.21 4.97
N LEU A 38 -9.47 4.10 4.25
CA LEU A 38 -8.69 4.05 3.03
C LEU A 38 -9.37 4.86 1.92
N ILE A 39 -8.68 5.91 1.46
CA ILE A 39 -9.10 6.76 0.35
C ILE A 39 -8.21 6.46 -0.85
N VAL A 40 -8.84 6.17 -1.99
CA VAL A 40 -8.19 6.03 -3.28
C VAL A 40 -9.00 6.82 -4.29
N GLU A 41 -8.39 7.84 -4.88
CA GLU A 41 -9.06 8.74 -5.80
C GLU A 41 -8.13 9.16 -6.95
N ARG A 42 -8.74 9.47 -8.10
CA ARG A 42 -8.01 10.08 -9.21
C ARG A 42 -7.80 11.56 -8.89
N ASP A 43 -6.63 12.09 -9.21
CA ASP A 43 -6.39 13.51 -9.05
C ASP A 43 -7.35 14.32 -9.94
N GLY A 44 -7.91 15.40 -9.40
CA GLY A 44 -8.89 16.24 -10.09
C GLY A 44 -8.30 17.09 -11.22
N ASN A 45 -6.99 17.36 -11.17
CA ASN A 45 -6.28 18.19 -12.15
C ASN A 45 -5.34 17.35 -13.03
N ASP A 46 -4.92 16.16 -12.57
CA ASP A 46 -4.07 15.24 -13.32
C ASP A 46 -4.76 13.87 -13.52
N PRO A 47 -5.37 13.63 -14.70
CA PRO A 47 -6.01 12.36 -14.97
C PRO A 47 -5.02 11.17 -15.01
N SER A 48 -3.71 11.38 -15.08
CA SER A 48 -2.71 10.32 -15.06
C SER A 48 -2.28 9.91 -13.64
N ARG A 49 -2.78 10.61 -12.61
CA ARG A 49 -2.40 10.41 -11.21
C ARG A 49 -3.55 9.84 -10.37
N VAL A 50 -3.19 8.90 -9.48
CA VAL A 50 -4.06 8.39 -8.42
C VAL A 50 -3.42 8.75 -7.08
N ASN A 51 -4.20 9.34 -6.18
CA ASN A 51 -3.82 9.64 -4.81
C ASN A 51 -4.35 8.55 -3.87
N VAL A 52 -3.52 8.13 -2.91
CA VAL A 52 -3.88 7.15 -1.89
C VAL A 52 -3.55 7.74 -0.52
N MET A 53 -4.56 7.88 0.33
CA MET A 53 -4.36 8.07 1.77
C MET A 53 -4.47 6.70 2.42
N PHE A 54 -3.36 6.19 2.94
CA PHE A 54 -3.24 4.85 3.51
C PHE A 54 -3.04 4.98 5.03
N PRO A 55 -4.07 4.68 5.85
CA PRO A 55 -4.01 4.84 7.31
C PRO A 55 -3.89 3.49 8.03
N PRO A 56 -2.70 2.84 8.00
CA PRO A 56 -2.54 1.52 8.60
C PRO A 56 -2.58 1.60 10.12
N ASP A 57 -3.10 0.54 10.72
CA ASP A 57 -3.00 0.25 12.13
C ASP A 57 -2.01 -0.91 12.30
N TYR A 58 -0.75 -0.57 12.55
CA TYR A 58 0.31 -1.58 12.73
C TYR A 58 0.22 -2.20 14.11
N ILE A 59 0.38 -3.52 14.19
CA ILE A 59 0.48 -4.18 15.48
C ILE A 59 1.60 -3.56 16.32
N ASN A 60 1.36 -3.43 17.63
CA ASN A 60 2.28 -2.76 18.54
C ASN A 60 3.73 -3.29 18.42
N GLY A 61 4.67 -2.41 18.05
CA GLY A 61 6.11 -2.71 18.05
C GLY A 61 6.93 -1.91 17.05
N LEU A 62 6.34 -1.46 15.94
CA LEU A 62 7.07 -0.71 14.90
C LEU A 62 6.42 0.66 14.63
N ARG A 63 6.58 1.59 15.58
CA ARG A 63 6.02 2.96 15.46
C ARG A 63 6.87 3.90 14.61
N VAL A 64 8.14 3.56 14.38
CA VAL A 64 9.09 4.35 13.61
C VAL A 64 9.93 3.41 12.77
N PHE A 65 9.84 3.52 11.45
CA PHE A 65 10.70 2.81 10.50
C PHE A 65 11.66 3.82 9.86
N ALA A 66 12.85 3.95 10.45
CA ALA A 66 13.92 4.77 9.91
C ALA A 66 14.84 3.89 9.05
N LEU A 67 14.83 4.13 7.75
CA LEU A 67 15.64 3.45 6.75
C LEU A 67 16.71 4.41 6.22
N LEU A 68 17.95 3.93 6.09
CA LEU A 68 18.97 4.56 5.26
C LEU A 68 19.00 3.85 3.90
N ASN A 69 18.41 4.48 2.89
CA ASN A 69 18.46 3.97 1.54
C ASN A 69 19.81 4.32 0.89
N GLN A 70 20.64 3.31 0.60
CA GLN A 70 21.92 3.49 -0.10
C GLN A 70 21.88 2.75 -1.43
N PHE A 71 22.12 3.48 -2.53
CA PHE A 71 22.27 2.87 -3.84
C PHE A 71 23.57 2.08 -3.92
N ARG A 72 23.49 0.87 -4.47
CA ARG A 72 24.60 0.08 -4.99
C ARG A 72 24.26 -0.28 -6.43
N LEU A 73 25.24 -0.14 -7.32
CA LEU A 73 25.06 -0.38 -8.75
C LEU A 73 24.83 -1.88 -9.02
N GLN A 74 25.49 -2.75 -8.27
CA GLN A 74 25.30 -4.20 -8.17
C GLN A 74 25.76 -4.65 -6.77
N TYR A 75 25.14 -5.70 -6.21
CA TYR A 75 25.69 -6.41 -5.07
C TYR A 75 26.71 -7.41 -5.62
N ASP A 76 27.94 -7.42 -5.11
CA ASP A 76 28.89 -8.49 -5.46
C ASP A 76 28.26 -9.82 -5.02
N GLU A 77 28.20 -10.82 -5.92
CA GLU A 77 27.52 -12.12 -5.71
C GLU A 77 28.14 -12.99 -4.58
N ALA A 78 29.07 -12.45 -3.79
CA ALA A 78 29.90 -13.19 -2.84
C ALA A 78 29.86 -12.66 -1.39
N ALA A 79 28.74 -12.11 -0.94
CA ALA A 79 28.50 -11.78 0.47
C ALA A 79 27.47 -12.71 1.11
#